data_AF-A0A7W1W2N0-F1
#
_entry.id   AF-A0A7W1W2N0-F1
#
_cell.length_a   1.000
_cell.length_b   1.000
_cell.length_c   1.000
_cell.angle_alpha   90.00
_cell.angle_beta   90.00
_cell.angle_gamma   90.00
#
_symmetry.space_group_name_H-M   'P 1'
#
loop_
_entity.id
_entity.type
_entity.pdbx_description
1 polymer ?
#
loop_
_entity_poly.entity_id
_entity_poly.type
_entity_poly.pdbx_seq_one_letter_code
_entity_poly.pdbx_strand_id
1 'polypeptide(L)'
;MRWSKVKKLVEDSFAESVKGRVQIYSTHYQCSCGRGWITIDGEELVNLSTMLSSMIYRCAYHETTNTPFPKHPAVSDDERTLNQLVEDGEFSRFDFHVACWDYLHQCIKNSLESKNPLIKSLVVLNAKVGKGRLSEIAKQNLHPLTRALLNFRLKAEREFRSKREIEIINANAELINKQVSETLKYQVDI
;
A
#
# COMPACT_ATOMS: atom_id res chain seq x y z
N MET A 1 -6.39 -19.81 -7.07
CA MET A 1 -6.40 -18.33 -7.13
C MET A 1 -5.57 -17.85 -8.33
N ARG A 2 -6.06 -16.92 -9.17
CA ARG A 2 -5.27 -16.32 -10.27
C ARG A 2 -4.63 -15.01 -9.79
N TRP A 3 -3.30 -15.01 -9.57
CA TRP A 3 -2.58 -13.86 -9.00
C TRP A 3 -2.82 -12.55 -9.76
N SER A 4 -2.80 -12.55 -11.09
CA SER A 4 -3.01 -11.34 -11.88
C SER A 4 -4.36 -10.65 -11.61
N LYS A 5 -5.41 -11.42 -11.32
CA LYS A 5 -6.73 -10.89 -10.96
C LYS A 5 -6.73 -10.30 -9.55
N VAL A 6 -6.10 -10.99 -8.60
CA VAL A 6 -5.96 -10.52 -7.21
C VAL A 6 -5.14 -9.24 -7.15
N LYS A 7 -3.95 -9.23 -7.78
CA LYS A 7 -3.11 -8.02 -7.92
C LYS A 7 -3.92 -6.83 -8.39
N LYS A 8 -4.63 -6.99 -9.52
CA LYS A 8 -5.45 -5.92 -10.09
C LYS A 8 -6.50 -5.41 -9.09
N LEU A 9 -7.26 -6.30 -8.45
CA LEU A 9 -8.29 -5.91 -7.49
C LEU A 9 -7.71 -5.19 -6.25
N VAL A 10 -6.55 -5.65 -5.75
CA VAL A 10 -5.87 -4.99 -4.62
C VAL A 10 -5.43 -3.59 -5.03
N GLU A 11 -4.70 -3.45 -6.14
CA GLU A 11 -4.17 -2.15 -6.59
C GLU A 11 -5.29 -1.18 -7.00
N ASP A 12 -6.38 -1.67 -7.59
CA ASP A 12 -7.55 -0.85 -7.94
C ASP A 12 -8.29 -0.33 -6.71
N SER A 13 -8.12 -0.96 -5.55
CA SER A 13 -8.73 -0.52 -4.29
C SER A 13 -7.99 0.62 -3.59
N PHE A 14 -6.73 0.87 -3.98
CA PHE A 14 -5.91 1.93 -3.42
C PHE A 14 -6.45 3.30 -3.82
N ALA A 15 -6.30 4.30 -2.96
CA ALA A 15 -6.77 5.64 -3.33
C ALA A 15 -5.84 6.35 -4.30
N GLU A 16 -6.42 7.33 -4.98
CA GLU A 16 -5.82 8.02 -6.11
C GLU A 16 -4.42 8.56 -5.84
N SER A 17 -4.18 9.13 -4.66
CA SER A 17 -2.86 9.68 -4.29
C SER A 17 -1.72 8.66 -4.26
N VAL A 18 -2.02 7.36 -4.12
CA VAL A 18 -1.02 6.28 -4.11
C VAL A 18 -1.22 5.25 -5.22
N LYS A 19 -2.31 5.35 -5.99
CA LYS A 19 -2.63 4.43 -7.09
C LYS A 19 -1.56 4.56 -8.17
N GLY A 20 -1.03 3.42 -8.63
CA GLY A 20 0.10 3.37 -9.56
C GLY A 20 1.47 3.65 -8.95
N ARG A 21 1.55 4.33 -7.79
CA ARG A 21 2.79 4.55 -7.03
C ARG A 21 3.13 3.35 -6.16
N VAL A 22 2.14 2.77 -5.48
CA VAL A 22 2.30 1.53 -4.72
C VAL A 22 1.82 0.36 -5.57
N GLN A 23 2.69 -0.63 -5.74
CA GLN A 23 2.40 -1.80 -6.56
C GLN A 23 2.84 -3.07 -5.83
N ILE A 24 2.13 -4.17 -6.10
CA ILE A 24 2.40 -5.46 -5.46
C ILE A 24 2.76 -6.51 -6.49
N TYR A 25 3.73 -7.34 -6.17
CA TYR A 25 4.25 -8.30 -7.12
C TYR A 25 4.42 -9.66 -6.48
N SER A 26 4.45 -10.67 -7.36
CA SER A 26 4.78 -12.02 -6.95
C SER A 26 5.33 -12.79 -8.13
N THR A 27 6.35 -13.59 -7.85
CA THR A 27 6.92 -14.54 -8.81
C THR A 27 7.09 -15.90 -8.16
N HIS A 28 7.06 -16.93 -9.00
CA HIS A 28 7.36 -18.31 -8.62
C HIS A 28 8.44 -18.79 -9.58
N TYR A 29 9.53 -19.31 -9.04
CA TYR A 29 10.64 -19.82 -9.86
C TYR A 29 10.46 -21.32 -10.11
N GLN A 30 11.33 -21.95 -10.90
CA GLN A 30 11.25 -23.39 -11.17
C GLN A 30 11.68 -24.29 -9.99
N CYS A 31 11.94 -23.72 -8.80
CA CYS A 31 11.99 -24.46 -7.52
C CYS A 31 10.77 -24.17 -6.64
N SER A 32 10.66 -24.82 -5.47
CA SER A 32 9.67 -24.52 -4.40
C SER A 32 9.87 -23.15 -3.73
N CYS A 33 10.47 -22.22 -4.48
CA CYS A 33 11.03 -20.96 -4.05
C CYS A 33 10.35 -19.84 -4.87
N GLY A 34 10.14 -18.71 -4.24
CA GLY A 34 9.44 -17.58 -4.85
C GLY A 34 9.39 -16.43 -3.87
N ARG A 35 8.89 -15.28 -4.34
CA ARG A 35 8.74 -14.10 -3.50
C ARG A 35 7.49 -13.31 -3.83
N GLY A 36 6.96 -12.66 -2.80
CA GLY A 36 6.12 -11.48 -2.94
C GLY A 36 6.97 -10.23 -2.69
N TRP A 37 6.58 -9.08 -3.23
CA TRP A 37 7.20 -7.80 -2.85
C TRP A 37 6.25 -6.64 -3.10
N ILE A 38 6.56 -5.51 -2.46
CA ILE A 38 5.83 -4.25 -2.60
C ILE A 38 6.84 -3.20 -3.09
N THR A 39 6.44 -2.34 -4.02
CA THR A 39 7.24 -1.20 -4.45
C THR A 39 6.54 0.12 -4.12
N ILE A 40 7.33 1.18 -3.98
CA ILE A 40 6.86 2.57 -3.97
C ILE A 40 7.63 3.31 -5.07
N ASP A 41 6.92 3.96 -5.99
CA ASP A 41 7.50 4.74 -7.09
C ASP A 41 8.54 3.94 -7.91
N GLY A 42 8.32 2.62 -8.04
CA GLY A 42 9.20 1.69 -8.75
C GLY A 42 10.34 1.08 -7.92
N GLU A 43 10.62 1.62 -6.73
CA GLU A 43 11.65 1.12 -5.83
C GLU A 43 11.10 0.04 -4.89
N GLU A 44 11.86 -1.03 -4.68
CA GLU A 44 11.45 -2.13 -3.82
C GLU A 44 11.47 -1.72 -2.34
N LEU A 45 10.30 -1.86 -1.68
CA LEU A 45 10.13 -1.52 -0.27
C LEU A 45 10.41 -2.73 0.64
N VAL A 46 9.91 -3.92 0.27
CA VAL A 46 10.07 -5.15 1.05
C VAL A 46 10.09 -6.38 0.16
N ASN A 47 10.82 -7.40 0.59
CA ASN A 47 10.91 -8.72 -0.06
C ASN A 47 10.36 -9.81 0.87
N LEU A 48 9.37 -10.56 0.39
CA LEU A 48 8.69 -11.63 1.12
C LEU A 48 9.11 -12.99 0.54
N SER A 49 10.33 -13.42 0.86
CA SER A 49 10.98 -14.59 0.28
C SER A 49 10.54 -15.89 0.95
N THR A 50 9.88 -16.77 0.19
CA THR A 50 9.51 -18.12 0.66
C THR A 50 10.72 -18.96 1.04
N MET A 51 11.85 -18.76 0.34
CA MET A 51 13.07 -19.51 0.62
C MET A 51 13.63 -19.14 2.00
N LEU A 52 13.70 -17.85 2.32
CA LEU A 52 14.19 -17.40 3.63
C LEU A 52 13.28 -17.85 4.76
N SER A 53 11.95 -17.71 4.61
CA SER A 53 11.01 -18.24 5.62
C SER A 53 11.24 -19.72 5.88
N SER A 54 11.36 -20.51 4.81
CA SER A 54 11.56 -21.96 4.90
C SER A 54 12.91 -22.34 5.51
N MET A 55 13.97 -21.58 5.24
CA MET A 55 15.31 -21.85 5.76
C MET A 55 15.44 -21.50 7.25
N ILE A 56 14.90 -20.35 7.65
CA ILE A 56 15.01 -19.80 9.00
C ILE A 56 14.05 -20.52 9.95
N TYR A 57 12.77 -20.61 9.57
CA TYR A 57 11.71 -21.08 10.46
C TYR A 57 11.26 -22.51 10.20
N ARG A 58 11.77 -23.18 9.16
CA ARG A 58 11.33 -24.52 8.72
C ARG A 58 9.83 -24.62 8.41
N CYS A 59 9.19 -23.47 8.20
CA CYS A 59 7.82 -23.34 7.73
C CYS A 59 7.69 -22.06 6.91
N ALA A 60 6.59 -21.93 6.16
CA ALA A 60 6.42 -20.83 5.24
C ALA A 60 5.47 -19.73 5.76
N TYR A 61 4.78 -19.95 6.88
CA TYR A 61 3.68 -19.08 7.27
C TYR A 61 3.93 -18.39 8.60
N HIS A 62 3.61 -17.11 8.65
CA HIS A 62 3.57 -16.33 9.87
C HIS A 62 2.34 -16.71 10.71
N GLU A 63 2.43 -16.64 12.05
CA GLU A 63 1.34 -17.06 12.97
C GLU A 63 -0.01 -16.37 12.71
N THR A 64 0.04 -15.12 12.23
CA THR A 64 -1.15 -14.30 11.92
C THR A 64 -1.77 -14.62 10.57
N THR A 65 -1.21 -15.55 9.80
CA THR A 65 -1.76 -15.97 8.51
C THR A 65 -2.89 -16.99 8.70
N ASN A 66 -4.01 -16.76 8.01
CA ASN A 66 -5.20 -17.60 8.09
C ASN A 66 -5.01 -18.87 7.25
N THR A 67 -4.37 -19.88 7.84
CA THR A 67 -4.04 -21.14 7.19
C THR A 67 -3.95 -22.28 8.21
N PRO A 68 -4.27 -23.53 7.84
CA PRO A 68 -4.05 -24.69 8.70
C PRO A 68 -2.61 -25.22 8.67
N PHE A 69 -1.73 -24.70 7.80
CA PHE A 69 -0.35 -25.16 7.68
C PHE A 69 0.54 -24.70 8.86
N PRO A 70 1.69 -25.36 9.10
CA PRO A 70 2.64 -24.98 10.15
C PRO A 70 3.06 -23.51 10.05
N LYS A 71 3.19 -22.86 11.20
CA LYS A 71 3.50 -21.44 11.31
C LYS A 71 4.64 -21.19 12.29
N HIS A 72 5.29 -20.05 12.15
CA HIS A 72 6.27 -19.54 13.11
C HIS A 72 5.71 -18.33 13.87
N PRO A 73 6.20 -18.06 15.10
CA PRO A 73 5.80 -16.88 15.85
C PRO A 73 6.23 -15.60 15.13
N ALA A 74 5.56 -14.49 15.47
CA ALA A 74 6.01 -13.17 15.05
C ALA A 74 7.37 -12.82 15.67
N VAL A 75 8.16 -12.03 14.94
CA VAL A 75 9.37 -11.41 15.51
C VAL A 75 8.95 -10.33 16.51
N SER A 76 9.51 -10.37 17.72
CA SER A 76 9.18 -9.39 18.74
C SER A 76 9.77 -8.01 18.39
N ASP A 77 9.15 -6.94 18.90
CA ASP A 77 9.59 -5.57 18.59
C ASP A 77 11.03 -5.29 19.05
N ASP A 78 11.52 -5.98 20.10
CA ASP A 78 12.88 -5.87 20.63
C ASP A 78 13.93 -6.67 19.85
N GLU A 79 13.52 -7.67 19.07
CA GLU A 79 14.41 -8.48 18.22
C GLU A 79 14.56 -7.91 16.81
N ARG A 80 13.79 -6.89 16.43
CA ARG A 80 13.80 -6.31 15.09
C ARG A 80 15.09 -5.56 14.77
N THR A 81 15.58 -5.75 13.55
CA THR A 81 16.70 -5.03 12.99
C THR A 81 16.32 -3.57 12.74
N LEU A 82 17.12 -2.63 13.24
CA LEU A 82 16.85 -1.20 13.07
C LEU A 82 16.73 -0.82 11.59
N ASN A 83 15.67 -0.08 11.26
CA ASN A 83 15.31 0.36 9.89
C ASN A 83 14.88 -0.77 8.93
N GLN A 84 14.81 -2.02 9.38
CA GLN A 84 14.27 -3.11 8.59
C GLN A 84 12.73 -3.13 8.72
N LEU A 85 12.03 -3.10 7.58
CA LEU A 85 10.57 -3.05 7.59
C LEU A 85 9.93 -4.42 7.82
N VAL A 86 10.61 -5.49 7.40
CA VAL A 86 10.24 -6.90 7.50
C VAL A 86 11.53 -7.69 7.68
N GLU A 87 11.63 -8.53 8.70
CA GLU A 87 12.80 -9.37 8.93
C GLU A 87 12.92 -10.47 7.86
N ASP A 88 14.12 -10.99 7.68
CA ASP A 88 14.35 -12.08 6.75
C ASP A 88 13.50 -13.29 7.11
N GLY A 89 12.70 -13.74 6.15
CA GLY A 89 11.81 -14.88 6.32
C GLY A 89 10.56 -14.62 7.17
N GLU A 90 10.36 -13.42 7.72
CA GLU A 90 9.20 -13.08 8.55
C GLU A 90 7.86 -13.29 7.82
N PHE A 91 7.82 -12.98 6.53
CA PHE A 91 6.70 -13.32 5.66
C PHE A 91 7.19 -13.94 4.37
N SER A 92 6.47 -14.96 3.91
CA SER A 92 6.70 -15.58 2.62
C SER A 92 5.78 -15.01 1.53
N ARG A 93 6.03 -15.45 0.29
CA ARG A 93 5.09 -15.27 -0.82
C ARG A 93 3.70 -15.82 -0.48
N PHE A 94 3.62 -16.92 0.27
CA PHE A 94 2.34 -17.55 0.57
C PHE A 94 1.55 -16.74 1.60
N ASP A 95 2.22 -16.17 2.62
CA ASP A 95 1.59 -15.20 3.52
C ASP A 95 1.00 -14.03 2.74
N PHE A 96 1.77 -13.51 1.79
CA PHE A 96 1.31 -12.39 0.97
C PHE A 96 0.10 -12.72 0.12
N HIS A 97 0.06 -13.94 -0.46
CA HIS A 97 -1.09 -14.40 -1.24
C HIS A 97 -2.35 -14.53 -0.39
N VAL A 98 -2.23 -15.14 0.81
CA VAL A 98 -3.34 -15.27 1.75
C VAL A 98 -3.80 -13.89 2.23
N ALA A 99 -2.89 -13.00 2.61
CA ALA A 99 -3.21 -11.66 3.06
C ALA A 99 -3.94 -10.84 1.98
N CYS A 100 -3.49 -10.88 0.72
CA CYS A 100 -4.19 -10.22 -0.39
C CYS A 100 -5.59 -10.81 -0.61
N TRP A 101 -5.73 -12.13 -0.52
CA TRP A 101 -7.03 -12.79 -0.66
C TRP A 101 -7.98 -12.37 0.46
N ASP A 102 -7.57 -12.49 1.72
CA ASP A 102 -8.39 -12.16 2.89
C ASP A 102 -8.77 -10.68 2.90
N TYR A 103 -7.83 -9.79 2.58
CA TYR A 103 -8.08 -8.35 2.43
C TYR A 103 -9.22 -8.04 1.44
N LEU A 104 -9.27 -8.73 0.29
CA LEU A 104 -10.33 -8.53 -0.70
C LEU A 104 -11.68 -9.12 -0.27
N HIS A 105 -11.69 -10.12 0.61
CA HIS A 105 -12.88 -10.88 0.99
C HIS A 105 -13.41 -10.52 2.39
N GLN A 106 -12.85 -9.51 3.05
CA GLN A 106 -13.36 -8.99 4.30
C GLN A 106 -13.65 -7.49 4.21
N CYS A 107 -14.47 -6.98 5.13
CA CYS A 107 -14.79 -5.55 5.13
C CYS A 107 -13.61 -4.71 5.65
N ILE A 108 -13.62 -3.41 5.32
CA ILE A 108 -12.56 -2.46 5.72
C ILE A 108 -12.40 -2.42 7.24
N LYS A 109 -13.49 -2.50 8.01
CA LYS A 109 -13.42 -2.53 9.49
C LYS A 109 -12.58 -3.70 9.98
N ASN A 110 -12.90 -4.92 9.54
CA ASN A 110 -12.18 -6.13 9.95
C ASN A 110 -10.71 -6.08 9.51
N SER A 111 -10.43 -5.56 8.32
CA SER A 111 -9.04 -5.39 7.85
C SER A 111 -8.24 -4.43 8.74
N LEU A 112 -8.86 -3.34 9.21
CA LEU A 112 -8.20 -2.37 10.09
C LEU A 112 -7.94 -2.92 11.49
N GLU A 113 -8.79 -3.83 11.96
CA GLU A 113 -8.66 -4.52 13.24
C GLU A 113 -7.76 -5.77 13.14
N SER A 114 -7.33 -6.15 11.92
CA SER A 114 -6.57 -7.37 11.68
C SER A 114 -5.25 -7.39 12.45
N LYS A 115 -4.89 -8.55 13.00
CA LYS A 115 -3.57 -8.78 13.60
C LYS A 115 -2.49 -9.03 12.54
N ASN A 116 -2.88 -9.35 11.29
CA ASN A 116 -1.94 -9.64 10.22
C ASN A 116 -1.36 -8.32 9.66
N PRO A 117 -0.03 -8.09 9.77
CA PRO A 117 0.59 -6.85 9.31
C PRO A 117 0.44 -6.60 7.80
N LEU A 118 0.43 -7.64 6.98
CA LEU A 118 0.25 -7.51 5.53
C LEU A 118 -1.16 -7.04 5.19
N ILE A 119 -2.19 -7.57 5.85
CA ILE A 119 -3.57 -7.11 5.69
C ILE A 119 -3.71 -5.65 6.12
N LYS A 120 -3.17 -5.31 7.30
CA LYS A 120 -3.18 -3.93 7.81
C LYS A 120 -2.46 -2.96 6.87
N SER A 121 -1.34 -3.40 6.28
CA SER A 121 -0.57 -2.65 5.29
C SER A 121 -1.37 -2.36 4.01
N LEU A 122 -2.16 -3.32 3.53
CA LEU A 122 -3.01 -3.12 2.35
C LEU A 122 -4.17 -2.16 2.64
N VAL A 123 -4.83 -2.29 3.80
CA VAL A 123 -6.02 -1.48 4.10
C VAL A 123 -5.69 -0.02 4.38
N VAL A 124 -4.51 0.32 4.93
CA VAL A 124 -4.12 1.73 5.10
C VAL A 124 -3.96 2.47 3.77
N LEU A 125 -3.74 1.75 2.67
CA LEU A 125 -3.67 2.32 1.31
C LEU A 125 -5.05 2.45 0.64
N ASN A 126 -6.07 1.80 1.17
CA ASN A 126 -7.39 1.70 0.55
C ASN A 126 -8.11 3.07 0.47
N ALA A 127 -8.78 3.32 -0.65
CA ALA A 127 -9.50 4.57 -0.91
C ALA A 127 -10.64 4.88 0.07
N LYS A 128 -11.24 3.85 0.65
CA LYS A 128 -12.34 3.96 1.62
C LYS A 128 -11.87 4.32 3.02
N VAL A 129 -10.55 4.38 3.26
CA VAL A 129 -9.99 4.79 4.55
C VAL A 129 -9.65 6.28 4.50
N GLY A 130 -10.52 7.10 5.09
CA GLY A 130 -10.37 8.55 5.12
C GLY A 130 -9.23 9.01 6.05
N LYS A 131 -8.75 10.25 5.81
CA LYS A 131 -7.60 10.86 6.51
C LYS A 131 -7.72 10.85 8.03
N GLY A 132 -8.91 11.15 8.56
CA GLY A 132 -9.15 11.11 10.01
C GLY A 132 -8.88 9.73 10.61
N ARG A 133 -9.31 8.66 9.93
CA ARG A 133 -9.06 7.28 10.37
C ARG A 133 -7.57 6.95 10.28
N LEU A 134 -6.89 7.36 9.21
CA LEU A 134 -5.44 7.17 9.05
C LEU A 134 -4.66 7.85 10.18
N SER A 135 -5.06 9.05 10.59
CA SER A 135 -4.44 9.76 11.72
C SER A 135 -4.64 9.04 13.05
N GLU A 136 -5.80 8.42 13.29
CA GLU A 136 -6.01 7.62 14.50
C GLU A 136 -5.19 6.33 14.49
N ILE A 137 -5.10 5.66 13.34
CA ILE A 137 -4.27 4.46 13.18
C ILE A 137 -2.79 4.79 13.40
N ALA A 138 -2.33 5.96 12.96
CA ALA A 138 -0.93 6.38 13.11
C ALA A 138 -0.45 6.46 14.58
N LYS A 139 -1.39 6.65 15.53
CA LYS A 139 -1.13 6.69 16.97
C LYS A 139 -0.91 5.30 17.59
N GLN A 140 -1.29 4.24 16.90
CA GLN A 140 -1.16 2.88 17.41
C GLN A 140 0.30 2.39 17.30
N ASN A 141 0.65 1.37 18.09
CA ASN A 141 1.83 0.59 17.79
C ASN A 141 1.53 -0.30 16.57
N LEU A 142 2.30 -0.11 15.50
CA LEU A 142 2.10 -0.73 14.20
C LEU A 142 3.40 -1.38 13.78
N HIS A 143 3.28 -2.55 13.15
CA HIS A 143 4.37 -3.19 12.45
C HIS A 143 5.10 -2.19 11.52
N PRO A 144 6.45 -2.22 11.43
CA PRO A 144 7.23 -1.26 10.66
C PRO A 144 6.76 -1.07 9.21
N LEU A 145 6.51 -2.17 8.47
CA LEU A 145 5.91 -2.11 7.13
C LEU A 145 4.59 -1.32 7.07
N THR A 146 3.64 -1.62 7.97
CA THR A 146 2.34 -0.92 8.04
C THR A 146 2.55 0.57 8.30
N ARG A 147 3.46 0.92 9.21
CA ARG A 147 3.79 2.30 9.54
C ARG A 147 4.39 3.03 8.33
N ALA A 148 5.31 2.39 7.61
CA ALA A 148 5.93 2.96 6.42
C ALA A 148 4.89 3.28 5.33
N LEU A 149 4.01 2.33 5.00
CA LEU A 149 2.96 2.52 4.01
C LEU A 149 1.91 3.55 4.44
N LEU A 150 1.54 3.58 5.72
CA LEU A 150 0.65 4.61 6.28
C LEU A 150 1.27 6.01 6.18
N ASN A 151 2.55 6.16 6.51
CA ASN A 151 3.26 7.43 6.42
C ASN A 151 3.35 7.90 4.97
N PHE A 152 3.69 6.99 4.04
CA PHE A 152 3.69 7.27 2.62
C PHE A 152 2.31 7.73 2.13
N ARG A 153 1.25 7.01 2.51
CA ARG A 153 -0.14 7.36 2.23
C ARG A 153 -0.49 8.78 2.70
N LEU A 154 -0.16 9.12 3.94
CA LEU A 154 -0.43 10.44 4.51
C LEU A 154 0.34 11.55 3.78
N LYS A 155 1.60 11.31 3.41
CA LYS A 155 2.42 12.24 2.62
C LYS A 155 1.83 12.45 1.23
N ALA A 156 1.55 11.36 0.52
CA ALA A 156 0.97 11.39 -0.82
C ALA A 156 -0.38 12.10 -0.84
N GLU A 157 -1.21 11.95 0.18
CA GLU A 157 -2.48 12.66 0.34
C GLU A 157 -2.34 14.18 0.50
N ARG A 158 -1.21 14.67 1.01
CA ARG A 158 -0.91 16.11 1.08
C ARG A 158 -0.44 16.59 -0.29
N GLU A 159 0.50 15.90 -0.90
CA GLU A 159 1.03 16.20 -2.24
C GLU A 159 -0.09 16.25 -3.30
N PHE A 160 -0.97 15.24 -3.29
CA PHE A 160 -2.08 15.14 -4.22
C PHE A 160 -3.06 16.31 -4.07
N ARG A 161 -3.33 16.73 -2.84
CA ARG A 161 -4.19 17.89 -2.57
C ARG A 161 -3.56 19.17 -3.11
N SER A 162 -2.28 19.42 -2.81
CA SER A 162 -1.58 20.61 -3.28
C SER A 162 -1.51 20.69 -4.80
N LYS A 163 -1.25 19.56 -5.48
CA LYS A 163 -1.29 19.51 -6.95
C LYS A 163 -2.65 19.90 -7.51
N ARG A 164 -3.73 19.34 -6.96
CA ARG A 164 -5.10 19.65 -7.38
C ARG A 164 -5.50 21.10 -7.12
N GLU A 165 -5.06 21.68 -6.00
CA GLU A 165 -5.30 23.10 -5.70
C GLU A 165 -4.60 23.99 -6.74
N ILE A 166 -3.34 23.68 -7.11
CA ILE A 166 -2.60 24.40 -8.16
C ILE A 166 -3.28 24.27 -9.52
N GLU A 167 -3.73 23.06 -9.91
CA GLU A 167 -4.44 22.83 -11.17
C GLU A 167 -5.72 23.68 -11.28
N ILE A 168 -6.49 23.79 -10.20
CA ILE A 168 -7.69 24.64 -10.15
C ILE A 168 -7.33 26.12 -10.31
N ILE A 169 -6.30 26.59 -9.62
CA ILE A 169 -5.85 27.99 -9.72
C ILE A 169 -5.41 28.31 -11.15
N ASN A 170 -4.65 27.44 -11.79
CA ASN A 170 -4.19 27.63 -13.16
C ASN A 170 -5.36 27.64 -14.16
N ALA A 171 -6.30 26.70 -14.04
CA ALA A 171 -7.49 26.66 -14.90
C ALA A 171 -8.34 27.93 -14.77
N ASN A 172 -8.51 28.44 -13.55
CA ASN A 172 -9.23 29.70 -13.32
C ASN A 172 -8.49 30.90 -13.92
N ALA A 173 -7.16 30.96 -13.81
CA ALA A 173 -6.36 32.03 -14.41
C ALA A 173 -6.47 32.03 -15.94
N GLU A 174 -6.45 30.86 -16.59
CA GLU A 174 -6.64 30.71 -18.04
C GLU A 174 -8.02 31.21 -18.49
N LEU A 175 -9.09 30.88 -17.74
CA LEU A 175 -10.45 31.36 -17.99
C LEU A 175 -10.55 32.89 -17.90
N ILE A 176 -9.96 33.49 -16.87
CA ILE A 176 -9.94 34.95 -16.69
C ILE A 176 -9.18 35.61 -17.85
N ASN A 177 -8.00 35.11 -18.21
CA ASN A 177 -7.22 35.65 -19.32
C ASN A 177 -7.98 35.59 -20.64
N LYS A 178 -8.72 34.51 -20.89
CA LYS A 178 -9.59 34.38 -22.06
C LYS A 178 -10.71 35.42 -22.05
N GLN A 179 -11.40 35.60 -20.93
CA GLN A 179 -12.47 36.61 -20.80
C GLN A 179 -11.96 38.04 -20.99
N VAL A 180 -10.79 38.38 -20.42
CA VAL A 180 -10.16 39.69 -20.60
C VAL A 180 -9.78 39.90 -22.07
N SER A 181 -9.21 38.90 -22.72
CA SER A 181 -8.82 38.97 -24.14
C SER A 181 -10.04 39.17 -25.06
N GLU A 182 -11.14 38.47 -24.78
CA GLU A 182 -12.40 38.64 -25.51
C GLU A 182 -12.96 40.06 -25.30
N THR A 183 -12.99 40.54 -24.06
CA THR A 183 -13.48 41.90 -23.73
C THR A 183 -12.68 42.99 -24.42
N LEU A 184 -11.34 42.87 -24.46
CA LEU A 184 -10.46 43.84 -25.13
C LEU A 184 -10.69 43.88 -26.65
N LYS A 185 -10.98 42.74 -27.29
CA LYS A 185 -11.30 42.73 -28.73
C LYS A 185 -12.55 43.55 -29.04
N TYR A 186 -13.60 43.40 -28.24
CA TYR A 186 -14.85 44.16 -28.42
C TYR A 186 -14.71 45.67 -28.17
N GLN A 187 -13.69 46.11 -27.44
CA GLN A 187 -13.45 47.55 -27.18
C GLN A 187 -12.65 48.25 -28.29
N VAL A 188 -11.99 47.51 -29.18
CA VAL A 188 -11.17 48.07 -30.28
C VAL A 188 -11.98 48.19 -31.58
N ASP A 189 -13.13 47.51 -31.67
CA ASP A 189 -14.05 47.53 -32.82
C ASP A 189 -15.13 48.65 -32.75
N ILE A 190 -14.95 49.68 -31.90
CA ILE A 190 -15.79 50.88 -31.76
C ILE A 190 -14.97 52.12 -32.09
#